data_AF-M5RJL7-F1
#
_entry.id   AF-M5RJL7-F1
#
_cell.length_a   1.000
_cell.length_b   1.000
_cell.length_c   1.000
_cell.angle_alpha   90.00
_cell.angle_beta   90.00
_cell.angle_gamma   90.00
#
_symmetry.space_group_name_H-M   'P 1'
#
loop_
_entity.id
_entity.type
_entity.pdbx_description
1 polymer ?
#
loop_
_entity_poly.entity_id
_entity_poly.type
_entity_poly.pdbx_seq_one_letter_code
_entity_poly.pdbx_strand_id
1 'polypeptide(L)'
;MLTIVISAAAFPETRGLVWLAGSDPAGETLQHTSLFFVLTTLIALPFAIRTVHQPSPKWDRWLGDLSYPLYLFHWIPRDWYYASVDWSLGALRNGGLLLANFAMAFAGAVLLLQLVDRPIQKLRQGWVKSRQ
;
A
#
# COMPACT_ATOMS: atom_id res chain seq x y z
N MET A 1 -2.56 11.76 -9.29
CA MET A 1 -2.74 11.57 -7.83
C MET A 1 -3.91 12.36 -7.26
N LEU A 2 -4.06 13.66 -7.57
CA LEU A 2 -5.17 14.49 -7.05
C LEU A 2 -6.57 13.90 -7.31
N THR A 3 -6.79 13.32 -8.49
CA THR A 3 -8.06 12.67 -8.88
C THR A 3 -8.40 11.44 -8.03
N ILE A 4 -7.39 10.67 -7.61
CA ILE A 4 -7.54 9.46 -6.78
C ILE A 4 -7.88 9.85 -5.33
N VAL A 5 -7.28 10.95 -4.85
CA VAL A 5 -7.56 11.50 -3.51
C VAL A 5 -8.97 12.11 -3.45
N ILE A 6 -9.39 12.80 -4.52
CA ILE A 6 -10.74 13.37 -4.63
C ILE A 6 -11.80 12.25 -4.72
N SER A 7 -11.54 11.18 -5.48
CA SER A 7 -12.47 10.05 -5.54
C SER A 7 -12.58 9.34 -4.18
N ALA A 8 -11.48 9.15 -3.45
CA ALA A 8 -11.53 8.57 -2.10
C ALA A 8 -12.29 9.44 -1.08
N ALA A 9 -12.26 10.76 -1.24
CA ALA A 9 -13.03 11.68 -0.41
C ALA A 9 -14.53 11.71 -0.77
N ALA A 10 -14.86 11.57 -2.06
CA ALA A 10 -16.21 11.67 -2.61
C ALA A 10 -17.09 10.43 -2.38
N PHE A 11 -16.50 9.27 -2.05
CA PHE A 11 -17.24 8.02 -1.78
C PHE A 11 -17.01 7.54 -0.33
N PRO A 12 -17.74 8.09 0.67
CA PRO A 12 -17.60 7.74 2.08
C PRO A 12 -17.80 6.25 2.37
N GLU A 13 -18.55 5.54 1.52
CA GLU A 13 -18.83 4.11 1.61
C GLU A 13 -17.56 3.26 1.54
N THR A 14 -16.52 3.76 0.86
CA THR A 14 -15.22 3.07 0.72
C THR A 14 -14.38 3.09 2.01
N ARG A 15 -14.73 3.96 2.98
CA ARG A 15 -13.99 4.12 4.24
C ARG A 15 -14.10 2.88 5.13
N GLY A 16 -15.27 2.22 5.14
CA GLY A 16 -15.48 0.96 5.84
C GLY A 16 -15.00 -0.26 5.06
N LEU A 17 -15.10 -0.21 3.72
CA LEU A 17 -14.89 -1.34 2.81
C LEU A 17 -13.44 -1.77 2.60
N VAL A 18 -12.50 -0.81 2.62
CA VAL A 18 -11.07 -1.12 2.34
C VAL A 18 -10.29 -1.45 3.62
N TRP A 19 -10.75 -0.96 4.78
CA TRP A 19 -9.97 -0.99 6.01
C TRP A 19 -10.66 -1.66 7.22
N LEU A 20 -11.98 -1.86 7.22
CA LEU A 20 -12.72 -2.30 8.42
C LEU A 20 -13.64 -3.52 8.19
N ALA A 21 -14.25 -3.64 7.02
CA ALA A 21 -15.16 -4.73 6.67
C ALA A 21 -14.42 -5.76 5.82
N GLY A 22 -13.67 -6.66 6.46
CA GLY A 22 -13.34 -7.94 5.82
C GLY A 22 -14.62 -8.64 5.33
N SER A 23 -14.48 -9.45 4.27
CA SER A 23 -15.52 -10.27 3.60
C SER A 23 -16.96 -10.06 4.07
N ASP A 24 -17.72 -9.24 3.34
CA ASP A 24 -19.17 -9.12 3.52
C ASP A 24 -19.86 -10.48 3.29
N PRO A 25 -20.53 -11.08 4.29
CA PRO A 25 -21.24 -12.35 4.15
C PRO A 25 -22.52 -12.24 3.30
N ALA A 26 -23.09 -11.04 3.12
CA ALA A 26 -24.43 -10.83 2.57
C ALA A 26 -24.45 -10.36 1.11
N GLY A 27 -23.31 -9.97 0.53
CA GLY A 27 -23.16 -9.69 -0.90
C GLY A 27 -23.79 -8.38 -1.40
N GLU A 28 -24.51 -7.62 -0.56
CA GLU A 28 -25.01 -6.29 -0.91
C GLU A 28 -23.86 -5.30 -1.12
N THR A 29 -22.74 -5.49 -0.41
CA THR A 29 -21.57 -4.63 -0.57
C THR A 29 -20.85 -4.90 -1.90
N LEU A 30 -21.04 -6.04 -2.56
CA LEU A 30 -20.37 -6.37 -3.83
C LEU A 30 -20.80 -5.45 -4.99
N GLN A 31 -22.06 -5.05 -5.07
CA GLN A 31 -22.56 -4.27 -6.21
C GLN A 31 -22.02 -2.83 -6.23
N HIS A 32 -22.12 -2.09 -5.12
CA HIS A 32 -21.56 -0.74 -5.02
C HIS A 32 -20.03 -0.72 -5.05
N THR A 33 -19.40 -1.74 -4.47
CA THR A 33 -17.94 -1.92 -4.50
C THR A 33 -17.45 -2.17 -5.94
N SER A 34 -18.18 -2.95 -6.74
CA SER A 34 -17.83 -3.22 -8.12
C SER A 34 -17.83 -1.97 -9.00
N LEU A 35 -18.83 -1.08 -8.85
CA LEU A 35 -18.90 0.15 -9.66
C LEU A 35 -17.77 1.12 -9.32
N PHE A 36 -17.45 1.29 -8.03
CA PHE A 36 -16.31 2.12 -7.62
C PHE A 36 -14.99 1.63 -8.22
N PHE A 37 -14.71 0.33 -8.15
CA PHE A 37 -13.49 -0.24 -8.72
C PHE A 37 -13.47 -0.15 -10.24
N VAL A 38 -14.59 -0.38 -10.93
CA VAL A 38 -14.71 -0.23 -12.38
C VAL A 38 -14.43 1.22 -12.79
N LEU A 39 -15.09 2.21 -12.16
CA LEU A 39 -14.89 3.62 -12.49
C LEU A 39 -13.46 4.07 -12.21
N THR A 40 -12.91 3.71 -11.05
CA THR A 40 -11.52 4.04 -10.70
C THR A 40 -10.54 3.42 -11.66
N THR A 41 -10.77 2.16 -12.08
CA THR A 41 -9.95 1.47 -13.07
C THR A 41 -10.04 2.17 -14.42
N LEU A 42 -11.24 2.51 -14.90
CA LEU A 42 -11.42 3.22 -16.18
C LEU A 42 -10.71 4.58 -16.18
N ILE A 43 -10.73 5.31 -15.06
CA ILE A 43 -10.02 6.59 -14.89
C ILE A 43 -8.49 6.38 -14.84
N ALA A 44 -8.03 5.34 -14.15
CA ALA A 44 -6.59 5.05 -14.00
C ALA A 44 -5.98 4.41 -15.26
N LEU A 45 -6.76 3.68 -16.05
CA LEU A 45 -6.33 2.92 -17.22
C LEU A 45 -5.57 3.77 -18.25
N PRO A 46 -6.06 4.94 -18.72
CA PRO A 46 -5.31 5.75 -19.69
C PRO A 46 -3.98 6.26 -19.12
N PHE A 47 -3.91 6.50 -17.80
CA PHE A 47 -2.65 6.86 -17.15
C PHE A 47 -1.69 5.66 -17.13
N ALA A 48 -2.16 4.48 -16.73
CA ALA A 48 -1.37 3.26 -16.71
C ALA A 48 -0.80 2.91 -18.10
N ILE A 49 -1.65 2.96 -19.14
CA ILE A 49 -1.25 2.74 -20.54
C ILE A 49 -0.24 3.80 -20.99
N ARG A 50 -0.40 5.06 -20.59
CA ARG A 50 0.55 6.10 -20.96
C ARG A 50 1.93 5.91 -20.31
N THR A 51 1.99 5.26 -19.14
CA THR A 51 3.24 5.06 -18.39
C THR A 51 4.09 3.88 -18.87
N VAL A 52 3.54 2.90 -19.59
CA VAL A 52 4.33 1.71 -20.00
C VAL A 52 5.51 2.01 -20.91
N HIS A 53 5.45 3.11 -21.68
CA HIS A 53 6.54 3.53 -22.56
C HIS A 53 7.42 4.65 -21.98
N GLN A 54 7.13 5.11 -20.76
CA GLN A 54 7.87 6.22 -20.15
C GLN A 54 8.92 5.70 -19.17
N PRO A 55 10.20 6.07 -19.34
CA PRO A 55 11.23 5.72 -18.38
C PRO A 55 10.93 6.42 -17.04
N SER A 56 10.87 5.64 -15.96
CA SER A 56 10.61 6.16 -14.62
C SER A 56 11.88 6.68 -13.95
N PRO A 57 11.82 7.84 -13.27
CA PRO A 57 12.90 8.34 -12.43
C PRO A 57 13.35 7.29 -11.41
N LYS A 58 14.61 7.36 -10.97
CA LYS A 58 15.16 6.39 -9.98
C LYS A 58 14.36 6.36 -8.67
N TRP A 59 13.88 7.51 -8.23
CA TRP A 59 13.04 7.65 -7.03
C TRP A 59 11.69 6.95 -7.18
N ASP A 60 11.01 7.15 -8.32
CA ASP A 60 9.71 6.53 -8.59
C ASP A 60 9.82 4.99 -8.62
N ARG A 61 10.86 4.47 -9.27
CA ARG A 61 11.19 3.04 -9.23
C ARG A 61 11.46 2.54 -7.82
N TRP A 62 12.19 3.31 -7.02
CA TRP A 62 12.49 2.93 -5.65
C TRP A 62 11.23 2.84 -4.78
N LEU A 63 10.28 3.77 -4.94
CA LEU A 63 8.98 3.69 -4.28
C LEU A 63 8.16 2.48 -4.76
N GLY A 64 8.19 2.21 -6.07
CA GLY A 64 7.57 1.01 -6.65
C GLY A 64 8.12 -0.28 -6.06
N ASP A 65 9.44 -0.41 -5.98
CA ASP A 65 10.13 -1.57 -5.38
C ASP A 65 9.79 -1.72 -3.89
N LEU A 66 9.45 -0.64 -3.20
CA LEU A 66 9.10 -0.62 -1.77
C LEU A 66 7.67 -1.08 -1.49
N SER A 67 6.78 -1.01 -2.48
CA SER A 67 5.34 -1.28 -2.31
C SER A 67 5.08 -2.70 -1.78
N TYR A 68 5.81 -3.70 -2.29
CA TYR A 68 5.63 -5.09 -1.89
C TYR A 68 6.21 -5.39 -0.49
N PRO A 69 7.46 -5.02 -0.14
CA PRO A 69 7.96 -5.12 1.23
C PRO A 69 7.09 -4.39 2.26
N LEU A 70 6.55 -3.23 1.91
CA LEU A 70 5.64 -2.49 2.78
C LEU A 70 4.34 -3.24 3.01
N TYR A 71 3.72 -3.76 1.95
CA TYR A 71 2.57 -4.64 2.07
C TYR A 71 2.86 -5.85 2.96
N LEU A 72 4.02 -6.49 2.80
CA LEU A 72 4.40 -7.64 3.62
C LEU A 72 4.72 -7.32 5.08
N PHE A 73 5.15 -6.10 5.42
CA PHE A 73 5.64 -5.80 6.77
C PHE A 73 4.65 -4.97 7.61
N HIS A 74 3.77 -4.19 6.98
CA HIS A 74 2.95 -3.19 7.68
C HIS A 74 2.01 -3.76 8.75
N TRP A 75 1.64 -5.06 8.68
CA TRP A 75 0.78 -5.70 9.67
C TRP A 75 1.42 -5.79 11.06
N ILE A 76 2.75 -5.96 11.14
CA ILE A 76 3.44 -6.08 12.44
C ILE A 76 3.33 -4.78 13.26
N PRO A 77 3.72 -3.60 12.73
CA PRO A 77 3.51 -2.33 13.44
C PRO A 77 2.03 -2.01 13.67
N ARG A 78 1.15 -2.40 12.74
CA ARG A 78 -0.30 -2.17 12.86
C ARG A 78 -0.87 -2.91 14.07
N ASP A 79 -0.53 -4.18 14.24
CA ASP A 79 -1.05 -4.99 15.33
C ASP A 79 -0.51 -4.48 16.68
N TRP A 80 0.75 -4.03 16.72
CA TRP A 80 1.30 -3.30 17.87
C TRP A 80 0.53 -2.00 18.17
N TYR A 81 0.22 -1.21 17.15
CA TYR A 81 -0.54 0.04 17.29
C TYR A 81 -1.93 -0.23 17.87
N TYR A 82 -2.65 -1.22 17.34
CA TYR A 82 -3.97 -1.59 17.83
C TYR A 82 -3.95 -2.15 19.25
N ALA A 83 -2.88 -2.83 19.66
CA ALA A 83 -2.70 -3.24 21.05
C ALA A 83 -2.38 -2.08 22.00
N SER A 84 -1.88 -0.95 21.49
CA SER A 84 -1.34 0.16 22.29
C SER A 84 -2.23 1.41 22.31
N VAL A 85 -3.16 1.52 21.36
CA VAL A 85 -4.08 2.65 21.23
C VAL A 85 -5.15 2.57 22.32
N ASP A 86 -5.36 3.70 22.99
CA ASP A 86 -6.43 3.85 23.97
C ASP A 86 -7.05 5.23 23.76
N TRP A 87 -8.30 5.24 23.29
CA TRP A 87 -9.02 6.47 22.94
C TRP A 87 -9.37 7.32 24.16
N SER A 88 -9.28 6.79 25.38
CA SER A 88 -9.45 7.55 26.61
C SER A 88 -8.26 8.44 26.95
N LEU A 89 -7.06 8.13 26.42
CA LEU A 89 -5.80 8.82 26.75
C LEU A 89 -5.48 10.04 25.87
N GLY A 90 -6.44 10.45 25.02
CA GLY A 90 -6.37 11.68 24.23
C GLY A 90 -5.73 11.55 22.84
N ALA A 91 -6.16 12.44 21.94
CA ALA A 91 -5.83 12.38 20.51
C ALA A 91 -4.34 12.59 20.20
N LEU A 92 -3.62 13.41 20.98
CA LEU A 92 -2.21 13.69 20.73
C LEU A 92 -1.33 12.44 20.92
N ARG A 93 -1.56 11.69 21.99
CA ARG A 93 -0.86 10.41 22.26
C ARG A 93 -1.13 9.42 21.13
N ASN A 94 -2.40 9.22 20.78
CA ASN A 94 -2.79 8.25 19.75
C ASN A 94 -2.30 8.65 18.35
N GLY A 95 -2.30 9.96 18.05
CA GLY A 95 -1.68 10.50 16.83
C GLY A 95 -0.16 10.23 16.78
N GLY A 96 0.53 10.37 17.91
CA GLY A 96 1.94 10.00 18.04
C GLY A 96 2.20 8.51 17.79
N LEU A 97 1.36 7.63 18.36
CA LEU A 97 1.43 6.19 18.11
C LEU A 97 1.16 5.84 16.64
N LEU A 98 0.23 6.54 15.98
CA LEU A 98 -0.06 6.35 14.57
C LEU A 98 1.12 6.77 13.68
N LEU A 99 1.76 7.89 13.99
CA LEU A 99 2.99 8.31 13.29
C LEU A 99 4.12 7.29 13.49
N ALA A 100 4.29 6.78 14.71
CA ALA A 100 5.27 5.73 15.01
C ALA A 100 4.98 4.44 14.23
N ASN A 101 3.70 4.04 14.12
CA ASN A 101 3.27 2.91 13.30
C ASN A 101 3.69 3.05 11.83
N PHE A 102 3.40 4.20 11.20
CA PHE A 102 3.82 4.45 9.82
C PHE A 102 5.34 4.46 9.65
N ALA A 103 6.05 5.10 10.58
CA ALA A 103 7.51 5.16 10.56
C ALA A 103 8.13 3.76 10.66
N MET A 104 7.63 2.91 11.55
CA MET A 104 8.10 1.53 11.70
C MET A 104 7.77 0.67 10.48
N ALA A 105 6.56 0.79 9.92
CA ALA A 105 6.18 0.06 8.72
C ALA A 105 7.09 0.43 7.54
N PHE A 106 7.35 1.73 7.34
CA PHE A 106 8.24 2.21 6.30
C PHE A 106 9.69 1.76 6.53
N ALA A 107 10.20 1.89 7.76
CA ALA A 107 11.55 1.46 8.10
C ALA A 107 11.75 -0.04 7.86
N GLY A 108 10.83 -0.88 8.31
CA GLY A 108 10.89 -2.32 8.08
C GLY A 108 10.83 -2.69 6.59
N ALA A 109 10.00 -2.00 5.81
CA ALA A 109 9.94 -2.19 4.37
C ALA A 109 11.27 -1.83 3.67
N VAL A 110 11.91 -0.72 4.06
CA VAL A 110 13.23 -0.34 3.57
C VAL A 110 14.28 -1.40 3.93
N LEU A 111 14.25 -1.93 5.15
CA LEU A 111 15.17 -2.98 5.59
C LEU A 111 15.01 -4.25 4.77
N LEU A 112 13.77 -4.72 4.55
CA LEU A 112 13.48 -5.88 3.70
C LEU A 112 13.96 -5.65 2.26
N LEU A 113 13.67 -4.47 1.69
CA LEU A 113 14.11 -4.14 0.34
C LEU A 113 15.63 -4.20 0.18
N GLN A 114 16.38 -3.65 1.15
CA GLN A 114 17.84 -3.54 1.06
C GLN A 114 18.57 -4.82 1.45
N LEU A 115 18.06 -5.56 2.44
CA LEU A 115 18.74 -6.72 3.03
C LEU A 115 18.26 -8.06 2.47
N VAL A 116 17.07 -8.11 1.87
CA VAL A 116 16.46 -9.34 1.36
C VAL A 116 16.25 -9.26 -0.15
N ASP A 117 15.36 -8.38 -0.62
CA ASP A 117 14.94 -8.36 -2.03
C ASP A 117 16.10 -8.05 -2.97
N ARG A 118 16.84 -6.97 -2.72
CA ARG A 118 17.96 -6.55 -3.59
C ARG A 118 19.09 -7.59 -3.63
N PRO A 119 19.57 -8.15 -2.50
CA PRO A 119 20.56 -9.22 -2.52
C PRO A 119 20.08 -10.46 -3.29
N ILE A 120 18.87 -10.93 -3.04
CA ILE A 120 18.31 -12.10 -3.74
C ILE A 120 18.20 -11.82 -5.24
N GLN A 121 17.74 -10.64 -5.63
CA GLN A 121 17.64 -10.24 -7.03
C GLN A 121 19.02 -10.21 -7.72
N LYS A 122 20.07 -9.73 -7.03
CA LYS A 122 21.45 -9.77 -7.55
C LYS A 122 21.93 -11.21 -7.76
N LEU A 123 21.69 -12.10 -6.79
CA LEU A 123 22.03 -13.52 -6.91
C LEU A 123 21.32 -14.18 -8.09
N ARG A 124 20.01 -13.91 -8.24
CA ARG A 124 19.20 -14.40 -9.37
C ARG A 124 19.74 -13.92 -10.71
N GLN A 125 20.05 -12.63 -10.82
CA GLN A 125 20.63 -12.06 -12.05
C GLN A 125 21.98 -12.68 -12.40
N GLY A 126 22.82 -12.97 -11.41
CA GLY A 126 24.08 -13.70 -11.61
C GLY A 126 23.86 -15.09 -12.19
N TRP A 127 22.93 -15.85 -11.62
CA TRP A 127 22.59 -17.20 -12.08
C TRP A 127 21.98 -17.23 -13.49
N VAL A 128 21.13 -16.26 -13.85
CA VAL A 128 20.59 -16.18 -15.21
C VAL A 128 21.70 -15.90 -16.22
N LYS A 129 22.61 -14.97 -15.91
CA LYS A 129 23.74 -14.62 -16.79
C LYS A 129 24.71 -15.78 -17.00
N SER A 130 24.90 -16.66 -16.01
CA SER A 130 25.76 -17.84 -16.18
C SER A 130 25.17 -18.93 -17.07
N ARG A 131 23.93 -18.76 -17.56
CA ARG A 131 23.22 -19.71 -18.43
C ARG A 131 23.03 -19.20 -19.87
N GLN A 132 23.46 -17.97 -20.15
CA GLN A 132 23.50 -17.38 -21.49
C GLN A 132 24.92 -17.46 -22.02
#